data_AF-A0A164AQR8-F1
#
_entry.id   AF-A0A164AQR8-F1
#
_cell.length_a   1.000
_cell.length_b   1.000
_cell.length_c   1.000
_cell.angle_alpha   90.00
_cell.angle_beta   90.00
_cell.angle_gamma   90.00
#
_symmetry.space_group_name_H-M   'P 1'
#
loop_
_entity.id
_entity.type
_entity.pdbx_description
1 polymer ?
#
loop_
_entity_poly.entity_id
_entity_poly.type
_entity_poly.pdbx_seq_one_letter_code
_entity_poly.pdbx_strand_id
1 'polypeptide(L)' 'MVISSDPQPVASRALIGFLQQRLGLSENAINLGIRQAHLEQAPLPVVLWSFGLLNLTQYQEVLDWQQQQD' A
#
# COMPACT_ATOMS: atom_id res chain seq x y z
N MET A 1 -5.94 26.27 8.31
CA MET A 1 -4.99 25.15 8.43
C MET A 1 -5.81 23.89 8.19
N VAL A 2 -5.74 23.30 6.99
CA VAL A 2 -6.45 22.04 6.68
C VAL A 2 -5.67 20.95 7.40
N ILE A 3 -6.15 20.58 8.58
CA ILE A 3 -5.68 19.39 9.28
C ILE A 3 -6.51 18.25 8.69
N SER A 4 -6.04 17.68 7.58
CA SER A 4 -6.48 16.35 7.18
C SER A 4 -5.88 15.38 8.21
N SER A 5 -6.51 15.34 9.37
CA SER A 5 -6.15 14.52 10.54
C SER A 5 -6.63 13.07 10.38
N ASP A 6 -6.89 12.61 9.17
CA ASP A 6 -7.28 11.21 8.98
C ASP A 6 -6.02 10.36 9.10
N PRO A 7 -5.86 9.56 10.18
CA PRO A 7 -4.79 8.58 10.23
C PRO A 7 -4.92 7.73 8.96
N GLN A 8 -3.81 7.59 8.24
CA GLN A 8 -3.78 6.87 6.97
C GLN A 8 -4.56 5.55 7.14
N PRO A 9 -5.63 5.32 6.35
CA PRO A 9 -6.47 4.15 6.56
C PRO A 9 -5.63 2.89 6.46
N VAL A 10 -5.79 2.02 7.47
CA VAL A 10 -5.16 0.70 7.49
C VAL A 10 -5.49 0.01 6.17
N ALA A 11 -4.48 -0.50 5.47
CA ALA A 11 -4.63 -1.14 4.17
C ALA A 11 -5.85 -2.10 4.17
N SER A 12 -6.79 -1.87 3.26
CA SER A 12 -8.01 -2.67 3.20
C SER A 12 -7.67 -4.13 2.94
N ARG A 13 -8.49 -5.05 3.45
CA ARG A 13 -8.31 -6.50 3.17
C ARG A 13 -8.29 -6.79 1.67
N ALA A 14 -9.05 -6.03 0.89
CA ALA A 14 -9.06 -6.13 -0.57
C ALA A 14 -7.70 -5.75 -1.18
N LEU A 15 -7.05 -4.68 -0.70
CA LEU A 15 -5.72 -4.28 -1.14
C LEU A 15 -4.69 -5.37 -0.83
N ILE A 16 -4.71 -5.91 0.39
CA ILE A 16 -3.81 -7.01 0.78
C ILE A 16 -4.00 -8.22 -0.15
N GLY A 17 -5.26 -8.59 -0.43
CA GLY A 17 -5.58 -9.67 -1.36
C GLY A 17 -5.07 -9.40 -2.78
N PHE A 18 -5.21 -8.17 -3.28
CA PHE A 18 -4.66 -7.76 -4.57
C PHE A 18 -3.14 -7.90 -4.60
N LEU A 19 -2.43 -7.39 -3.59
CA LEU A 19 -0.97 -7.49 -3.50
C LEU A 19 -0.49 -8.94 -3.48
N GLN A 20 -1.17 -9.84 -2.76
CA GLN A 20 -0.82 -11.26 -2.70
C GLN A 20 -1.14 -12.00 -4.00
N GLN A 21 -2.35 -11.83 -4.53
CA GLN A 21 -2.85 -12.63 -5.65
C GLN A 21 -2.38 -12.11 -7.01
N ARG A 22 -2.30 -10.78 -7.20
CA ARG A 22 -1.96 -10.15 -8.49
C ARG A 22 -0.47 -9.86 -8.60
N LEU A 23 0.15 -9.38 -7.52
CA LEU A 23 1.58 -9.03 -7.52
C LEU A 23 2.48 -10.12 -6.95
N GLY A 24 1.91 -11.17 -6.36
CA GLY A 24 2.69 -12.27 -5.78
C GLY A 24 3.50 -11.87 -4.55
N LEU A 25 3.14 -10.77 -3.87
CA LEU A 25 3.85 -10.33 -2.68
C LEU A 25 3.65 -11.31 -1.53
N SER A 26 4.75 -11.69 -0.89
CA SER A 26 4.72 -12.52 0.31
C SER A 26 4.09 -11.78 1.48
N GLU A 27 3.42 -12.51 2.39
CA GLU A 27 2.82 -11.95 3.61
C GLU A 27 3.82 -11.18 4.46
N ASN A 28 5.08 -11.63 4.51
CA ASN A 28 6.14 -10.91 5.23
C ASN A 28 6.42 -9.53 4.64
N ALA A 29 6.49 -9.42 3.30
CA ALA A 29 6.73 -8.14 2.63
C ALA A 29 5.58 -7.15 2.88
N ILE A 30 4.33 -7.65 2.84
CA ILE A 30 3.15 -6.85 3.12
C ILE A 30 3.12 -6.40 4.58
N ASN A 31 3.40 -7.30 5.53
CA ASN A 31 3.46 -6.96 6.95
C ASN A 31 4.54 -5.92 7.27
N LEU A 32 5.71 -6.01 6.62
CA LEU A 32 6.75 -4.99 6.73
C LEU A 32 6.26 -3.65 6.20
N GLY A 33 5.63 -3.64 5.02
CA GLY A 33 5.04 -2.44 4.43
C GLY A 33 3.98 -1.80 5.33
N ILE A 34 3.09 -2.58 5.95
CA ILE A 34 2.03 -2.08 6.85
C ILE A 34 2.63 -1.45 8.10
N ARG A 35 3.61 -2.11 8.72
CA ARG A 35 4.29 -1.56 9.91
C ARG A 35 4.98 -0.24 9.59
N GLN A 36 5.67 -0.18 8.47
CA GLN A 36 6.38 1.03 8.08
C GLN A 36 5.41 2.15 7.63
N ALA A 37 4.32 1.83 6.93
CA ALA A 37 3.24 2.76 6.63
C ALA A 37 2.66 3.41 7.89
N HIS A 38 2.51 2.62 8.96
CA HIS A 38 2.08 3.13 10.26
C HIS A 38 3.14 4.02 10.94
N LEU A 39 4.43 3.70 10.83
CA LEU A 39 5.50 4.52 11.41
C LEU A 39 5.67 5.85 10.67
N GLU A 40 5.68 5.81 9.35
CA GLU A 40 5.90 6.98 8.48
C GLU A 40 4.63 7.80 8.26
N GLN A 41 3.47 7.30 8.72
CA GLN A 41 2.15 7.86 8.40
C GLN A 41 1.99 8.06 6.88
N ALA A 42 2.38 7.03 6.12
CA ALA A 42 2.44 7.05 4.67
C ALA A 42 1.57 5.93 4.06
N PRO A 43 1.07 6.08 2.82
CA PRO A 43 0.26 5.06 2.18
C PRO A 43 1.07 3.78 1.98
N LEU A 44 0.46 2.61 2.24
CA LEU A 44 1.09 1.30 2.00
C LEU A 44 1.75 1.17 0.62
N PRO A 45 1.10 1.59 -0.50
CA PRO A 45 1.71 1.51 -1.83
C PRO A 45 3.04 2.28 -1.93
N VAL A 46 3.09 3.48 -1.34
CA VAL A 46 4.27 4.36 -1.36
C VAL A 46 5.43 3.70 -0.62
N VAL A 47 5.13 3.13 0.55
CA VAL A 47 6.12 2.40 1.35
C VAL A 47 6.64 1.18 0.60
N LEU A 48 5.76 0.37 0.01
CA LEU A 48 6.17 -0.82 -0.74
C LEU A 48 7.09 -0.48 -1.92
N TRP A 49 6.82 0.63 -2.62
CA TRP A 49 7.69 1.13 -3.69
C TRP A 49 9.03 1.67 -3.18
N SER A 50 9.02 2.45 -2.09
CA SER A 50 10.24 3.00 -1.47
C SER A 50 11.21 1.92 -1.00
N PHE A 51 10.67 0.78 -0.55
CA PHE A 51 11.45 -0.39 -0.13
C PHE A 51 11.91 -1.28 -1.30
N GLY A 52 11.55 -0.93 -2.54
CA GLY A 52 11.86 -1.74 -3.73
C GLY A 52 11.09 -3.06 -3.82
N LEU A 53 10.04 -3.23 -3.00
CA LEU A 53 9.14 -4.39 -3.06
C LEU A 53 8.19 -4.31 -4.26
N LEU A 54 7.97 -3.10 -4.76
CA LEU A 54 7.24 -2.82 -6.00
C LEU A 54 8.16 -2.10 -6.98
N ASN A 55 8.06 -2.47 -8.25
CA ASN A 55 8.58 -1.62 -9.33
C ASN A 55 7.55 -0.54 -9.71
N LEU A 56 7.96 0.42 -10.55
CA LEU A 56 7.11 1.53 -10.94
C LEU A 56 5.80 1.09 -11.62
N THR A 57 5.85 0.05 -12.45
CA THR A 57 4.67 -0.50 -13.14
C THR A 57 3.68 -1.09 -12.15
N GLN A 58 4.14 -1.96 -11.25
CA GLN A 58 3.30 -2.58 -10.23
C GLN A 58 2.75 -1.54 -9.24
N TYR A 59 3.55 -0.52 -8.91
CA TYR A 59 3.07 0.61 -8.11
C TYR A 59 1.92 1.35 -8.79
N GLN A 60 2.04 1.63 -10.10
CA GLN A 60 0.94 2.23 -10.88
C GLN A 60 -0.30 1.33 -10.91
N GLU A 61 -0.14 0.00 -11.08
CA GLU A 61 -1.27 -0.94 -11.03
C GLU A 61 -1.99 -0.93 -9.68
N VAL A 62 -1.25 -0.78 -8.57
CA VAL A 62 -1.84 -0.67 -7.23
C VAL A 62 -2.62 0.63 -7.08
N LEU A 63 -2.14 1.74 -7.63
CA LEU A 63 -2.84 3.02 -7.59
C LEU A 63 -4.12 2.98 -8.45
N ASP A 64 -4.02 2.47 -9.68
CA ASP A 64 -5.16 2.32 -10.59
C ASP A 64 -6.25 1.43 -9.98
N TRP A 65 -5.86 0.28 -9.40
CA TRP A 65 -6.79 -0.60 -8.72
C TRP A 65 -7.49 0.09 -7.54
N GLN A 66 -6.77 0.89 -6.75
CA GLN A 66 -7.38 1.65 -5.65
C GLN A 66 -8.38 2.70 -6.14
N GLN A 67 -8.09 3.39 -7.25
CA GLN A 67 -9.03 4.35 -7.83
C GLN A 67 -10.31 3.71 -8.35
N GLN A 68 -10.26 2.42 -8.75
CA GLN A 68 -11.43 1.67 -9.17
C GLN A 68 -12.30 1.16 -8.00
N GLN A 69 -11.84 1.29 -6.75
CA GLN A 69 -12.60 0.89 -5.55
C GLN A 69 -13.38 2.05 -4.90
N ASP A 70 -13.22 3.28 -5.40
CA ASP A 70 -13.94 4.50 -4.98
C ASP A 70 -15.21 4.71 -5.83
#